data_AF-M4UAA6-F1
#
_entry.id   AF-M4UAA6-F1
#
_cell.length_a   1.000
_cell.length_b   1.000
_cell.length_c   1.000
_cell.angle_alpha   90.00
_cell.angle_beta   90.00
_cell.angle_gamma   90.00
#
_symmetry.space_group_name_H-M   'P 1'
#
loop_
_entity.id
_entity.type
_entity.pdbx_description
1 polymer ?
#
loop_
_entity_poly.entity_id
_entity_poly.type
_entity_poly.pdbx_seq_one_letter_code
_entity_poly.pdbx_strand_id
1 'polypeptide(L)'
;MRIAHVAIWCENLENMKHFYQHFFDAKSNNQYENSSKGFRSYFMTLADGPRIELMQMDSVLISAVDVFPQITGLAHIAFSVGSELKVDEMAATFIANGYEVLDGPRWTGAGYYECVVLDPEWNRVEIVV
;
A
#
# COMPACT_ATOMS: atom_id res chain seq x y z
N MET A 1 7.27 19.37 12.12
CA MET A 1 6.27 18.28 12.25
C MET A 1 6.40 17.37 11.03
N ARG A 2 6.08 16.08 11.14
CA ARG A 2 6.19 15.08 10.05
C ARG A 2 5.16 13.97 10.21
N ILE A 3 4.82 13.26 9.14
CA ILE A 3 4.05 12.01 9.22
C ILE A 3 4.92 10.97 9.91
N ALA A 4 4.41 10.36 10.98
CA ALA A 4 5.13 9.31 11.69
C ALA A 4 4.86 7.92 11.06
N HIS A 5 3.61 7.67 10.73
CA HIS A 5 3.15 6.48 10.02
C HIS A 5 1.79 6.73 9.36
N VAL A 6 1.43 5.84 8.43
CA VAL A 6 0.08 5.68 7.89
C VAL A 6 -0.41 4.28 8.28
N ALA A 7 -1.68 4.12 8.63
CA ALA A 7 -2.21 2.85 9.11
C ALA A 7 -3.26 2.29 8.15
N ILE A 8 -3.24 0.97 7.95
CA ILE A 8 -4.15 0.22 7.07
C ILE A 8 -4.76 -0.92 7.88
N TRP A 9 -6.09 -1.00 7.87
CA TRP A 9 -6.79 -2.19 8.37
C TRP A 9 -6.74 -3.28 7.32
N CYS A 10 -6.39 -4.48 7.74
CA CYS A 10 -6.19 -5.64 6.89
C CYS A 10 -7.14 -6.77 7.30
N GLU A 11 -7.72 -7.44 6.32
CA GLU A 11 -8.39 -8.72 6.50
C GLU A 11 -7.36 -9.86 6.63
N ASN A 12 -6.28 -9.82 5.84
CA ASN A 12 -5.19 -10.79 5.85
C ASN A 12 -3.84 -10.09 6.07
N LEU A 13 -3.47 -9.99 7.34
CA LEU A 13 -2.27 -9.28 7.78
C LEU A 13 -0.97 -9.81 7.16
N GLU A 14 -0.84 -11.13 6.97
CA GLU A 14 0.38 -11.74 6.42
C GLU A 14 0.50 -11.51 4.91
N ASN A 15 -0.61 -11.55 4.16
CA ASN A 15 -0.60 -11.27 2.73
C ASN A 15 -0.23 -9.80 2.46
N MET A 16 -0.82 -8.88 3.24
CA MET A 16 -0.49 -7.46 3.17
C MET A 16 0.97 -7.20 3.52
N LYS A 17 1.48 -7.83 4.59
CA LYS A 17 2.90 -7.77 4.93
C LYS A 17 3.76 -8.21 3.75
N HIS A 18 3.51 -9.38 3.18
CA HIS A 18 4.27 -9.93 2.07
C HIS A 18 4.30 -8.99 0.86
N PHE A 19 3.17 -8.38 0.50
CA PHE A 19 3.10 -7.40 -0.59
C PHE A 19 4.06 -6.22 -0.37
N TYR A 20 3.99 -5.56 0.79
CA TYR A 20 4.86 -4.41 1.07
C TYR A 20 6.34 -4.81 1.19
N GLN A 21 6.65 -6.03 1.67
CA GLN A 21 8.03 -6.54 1.67
C GLN A 21 8.55 -6.79 0.25
N HIS A 22 7.72 -7.38 -0.61
CA HIS A 22 8.14 -7.85 -1.93
C HIS A 22 8.33 -6.70 -2.92
N PHE A 23 7.39 -5.74 -2.95
CA PHE A 23 7.40 -4.68 -3.98
C PHE A 23 8.08 -3.39 -3.54
N PHE A 24 8.16 -3.12 -2.25
CA PHE A 24 8.67 -1.86 -1.70
C PHE A 24 9.88 -2.06 -0.77
N ASP A 25 10.44 -3.27 -0.73
CA ASP A 25 11.55 -3.65 0.15
C ASP A 25 11.31 -3.27 1.64
N ALA A 26 10.04 -3.17 2.05
CA ALA A 26 9.70 -2.73 3.39
C ALA A 26 10.11 -3.78 4.42
N LYS A 27 10.64 -3.35 5.56
CA LYS A 27 11.09 -4.24 6.64
C LYS A 27 10.06 -4.28 7.75
N SER A 28 9.50 -5.46 8.00
CA SER A 28 8.58 -5.65 9.13
C SER A 28 9.33 -5.78 10.46
N ASN A 29 8.67 -5.36 11.54
CA ASN A 29 9.07 -5.69 12.91
C ASN A 29 8.55 -7.09 13.31
N ASN A 30 8.77 -7.46 14.58
CA ASN A 30 8.06 -8.59 15.18
C ASN A 30 6.57 -8.23 15.33
N GLN A 31 5.70 -9.22 15.10
CA GLN A 31 4.26 -9.04 15.27
C GLN A 31 3.94 -8.59 16.69
N TYR A 32 3.12 -7.55 16.80
CA TYR A 32 2.49 -7.18 18.04
C TYR A 32 1.10 -7.80 18.12
N GLU A 33 0.73 -8.33 19.29
CA GLU A 33 -0.59 -8.89 19.53
C GLU A 33 -1.15 -8.39 20.87
N ASN A 34 -2.42 -8.03 20.86
CA ASN A 34 -3.24 -7.86 22.06
C ASN A 34 -4.43 -8.83 22.01
N SER A 35 -4.26 -10.01 22.60
CA SER A 35 -5.25 -11.08 22.57
C SER A 35 -6.58 -10.71 23.24
N SER A 36 -6.57 -9.82 24.24
CA SER A 36 -7.81 -9.35 24.90
C SER A 36 -8.72 -8.55 23.98
N LYS A 37 -8.15 -7.92 22.94
CA LYS A 37 -8.88 -7.13 21.93
C LYS A 37 -8.93 -7.82 20.56
N GLY A 38 -8.29 -8.99 20.41
CA GLY A 38 -8.10 -9.63 19.11
C GLY A 38 -7.29 -8.80 18.12
N PHE A 39 -6.48 -7.85 18.59
CA PHE A 39 -5.71 -6.94 17.73
C PHE A 39 -4.34 -7.51 17.40
N ARG A 40 -3.92 -7.40 16.15
CA ARG A 40 -2.57 -7.74 15.68
C ARG A 40 -2.05 -6.66 14.76
N SER A 41 -0.75 -6.38 14.80
CA SER A 41 -0.16 -5.44 13.84
C SER A 41 1.31 -5.69 13.52
N TYR A 42 1.73 -5.11 12.40
CA TYR A 42 3.12 -4.93 11.99
C TYR A 42 3.39 -3.45 11.70
N PHE A 43 4.60 -3.00 11.98
CA PHE A 43 5.16 -1.79 11.41
C PHE A 43 6.11 -2.15 10.28
N MET A 44 5.77 -1.72 9.07
CA MET A 44 6.60 -1.80 7.87
C MET A 44 7.46 -0.55 7.79
N THR A 45 8.79 -0.73 7.79
CA THR A 45 9.78 0.35 7.72
C THR A 45 10.36 0.43 6.31
N LEU A 46 10.19 1.58 5.66
CA LEU A 46 10.76 1.88 4.35
C LEU A 46 12.23 2.33 4.48
N ALA A 47 12.91 2.51 3.34
CA ALA A 47 14.29 3.01 3.32
C ALA A 47 14.39 4.43 3.94
N ASP A 48 13.39 5.26 3.69
CA ASP A 48 13.19 6.58 4.28
C ASP A 48 11.70 6.90 4.47
N GLY A 49 11.40 8.05 5.09
CA GLY A 49 10.02 8.51 5.24
C GLY A 49 9.22 7.84 6.37
N PRO A 50 7.87 7.89 6.29
CA PRO A 50 6.99 7.34 7.32
C PRO A 50 6.94 5.81 7.28
N ARG A 51 6.54 5.19 8.39
CA ARG A 51 6.25 3.75 8.44
C ARG A 51 4.82 3.46 7.99
N ILE A 52 4.53 2.21 7.64
CA ILE A 52 3.15 1.74 7.41
C ILE A 52 2.80 0.81 8.55
N GLU A 53 1.70 1.08 9.25
CA GLU A 53 1.13 0.18 10.25
C GLU A 53 0.06 -0.68 9.60
N LEU A 54 0.32 -1.97 9.46
CA LEU A 54 -0.68 -2.94 9.03
C LEU A 54 -1.35 -3.51 10.27
N MET A 55 -2.68 -3.45 10.35
CA MET A 55 -3.44 -3.78 11.54
C MET A 55 -4.57 -4.76 11.21
N GLN A 56 -4.89 -5.68 12.10
CA GLN A 56 -5.99 -6.62 11.93
C GLN A 56 -6.75 -6.78 13.25
N MET A 57 -8.08 -6.83 13.17
CA MET A 57 -8.98 -7.13 14.28
C MET A 57 -10.34 -7.59 13.74
N ASP A 58 -10.85 -8.71 14.24
CA ASP A 58 -12.08 -9.37 13.72
C ASP A 58 -13.33 -8.48 13.73
N SER A 59 -13.39 -7.48 14.61
CA SER A 59 -14.53 -6.56 14.68
C SER A 59 -14.51 -5.43 13.65
N VAL A 60 -13.44 -5.30 12.87
CA VAL A 60 -13.34 -4.27 11.82
C VAL A 60 -14.16 -4.71 10.62
N LEU A 61 -15.01 -3.80 10.13
CA LEU A 61 -15.91 -4.08 9.02
C LEU A 61 -15.14 -4.05 7.70
N ILE A 62 -15.39 -5.06 6.85
CA ILE A 62 -14.98 -5.04 5.46
C ILE A 62 -15.92 -4.08 4.72
N SER A 63 -15.35 -3.13 3.97
CA SER A 63 -16.14 -2.20 3.18
C SER A 63 -16.93 -2.97 2.12
N ALA A 64 -18.26 -2.77 2.08
CA ALA A 64 -19.11 -3.30 1.01
C ALA A 64 -19.10 -2.41 -0.25
N VAL A 65 -18.32 -1.33 -0.25
CA VAL A 65 -18.27 -0.36 -1.34
C VAL A 65 -17.44 -0.92 -2.48
N ASP A 66 -17.89 -0.68 -3.71
CA ASP A 66 -17.10 -0.93 -4.90
C ASP A 66 -15.77 -0.16 -4.80
N VAL A 67 -14.67 -0.87 -4.99
CA VAL A 67 -13.32 -0.32 -4.83
C VAL A 67 -12.88 0.51 -6.04
N PHE A 68 -13.55 0.40 -7.19
CA PHE A 68 -13.18 1.11 -8.42
C PHE A 68 -13.59 2.60 -8.44
N PRO A 69 -14.76 3.01 -7.95
CA PRO A 69 -15.08 4.41 -7.74
C PRO A 69 -14.21 5.08 -6.65
N GLN A 70 -13.88 6.35 -6.86
CA GLN A 70 -13.25 7.18 -5.82
C GLN A 70 -14.32 7.69 -4.85
N ILE A 71 -14.00 7.71 -3.55
CA ILE A 71 -14.85 8.25 -2.49
C ILE A 71 -14.09 9.31 -1.68
N THR A 72 -14.80 10.22 -1.02
CA THR A 72 -14.18 11.24 -0.16
C THR A 72 -13.52 10.62 1.07
N GLY A 73 -12.24 10.91 1.31
CA GLY A 73 -11.47 10.34 2.42
C GLY A 73 -9.98 10.16 2.09
N LEU A 74 -9.31 9.24 2.78
CA LEU A 74 -7.95 8.79 2.42
C LEU A 74 -8.01 8.07 1.07
N ALA A 75 -7.38 8.64 0.04
CA ALA A 75 -7.53 8.16 -1.34
C ALA A 75 -6.48 7.12 -1.76
N HIS A 76 -5.22 7.35 -1.42
CA HIS A 76 -4.09 6.50 -1.79
C HIS A 76 -2.89 6.73 -0.86
N ILE A 77 -1.84 5.92 -1.04
CA ILE A 77 -0.48 6.19 -0.55
C ILE A 77 0.47 6.15 -1.76
N ALA A 78 1.33 7.15 -1.89
CA ALA A 78 2.30 7.24 -2.99
C ALA A 78 3.73 6.89 -2.53
N PHE A 79 4.46 6.14 -3.35
CA PHE A 79 5.84 5.74 -3.13
C PHE A 79 6.72 6.29 -4.26
N SER A 80 7.71 7.12 -3.91
CA SER A 80 8.71 7.56 -4.89
C SER A 80 9.75 6.47 -5.10
N VAL A 81 10.00 6.12 -6.36
CA VAL A 81 10.93 5.06 -6.75
C VAL A 81 12.12 5.57 -7.56
N GLY A 82 12.23 6.90 -7.70
CA GLY A 82 13.43 7.60 -8.14
C GLY A 82 13.67 7.69 -9.66
N SER A 83 12.93 6.96 -10.50
CA SER A 83 13.04 7.09 -11.96
C SER A 83 11.83 6.56 -12.72
N GLU A 84 11.57 7.11 -13.91
CA GLU A 84 10.47 6.69 -14.80
C GLU A 84 10.61 5.20 -15.18
N LEU A 85 11.84 4.77 -15.49
CA LEU A 85 12.14 3.36 -15.77
C LEU A 85 11.70 2.44 -14.63
N LYS A 86 11.90 2.85 -13.37
CA LYS A 86 11.49 2.02 -12.23
C LYS A 86 9.97 1.95 -12.09
N VAL A 87 9.26 3.04 -12.41
CA VAL A 87 7.79 3.05 -12.48
C VAL A 87 7.30 2.05 -13.55
N ASP A 88 7.90 2.08 -14.75
CA ASP A 88 7.58 1.15 -15.84
C ASP A 88 7.81 -0.32 -15.45
N GLU A 89 8.99 -0.62 -14.89
CA GLU A 89 9.37 -1.96 -14.46
C GLU A 89 8.43 -2.49 -13.37
N MET A 90 8.08 -1.66 -12.39
CA MET A 90 7.15 -2.05 -11.33
C MET A 90 5.74 -2.29 -11.88
N ALA A 91 5.22 -1.42 -12.75
CA ALA A 91 3.92 -1.61 -13.38
C ALA A 91 3.85 -2.95 -14.14
N ALA A 92 4.86 -3.26 -14.95
CA ALA A 92 4.95 -4.54 -15.64
C ALA A 92 5.02 -5.73 -14.68
N THR A 93 5.77 -5.59 -13.57
CA THR A 93 5.90 -6.63 -12.55
C THR A 93 4.58 -6.87 -11.82
N PHE A 94 3.81 -5.82 -11.50
CA PHE A 94 2.49 -5.93 -10.88
C PHE A 94 1.53 -6.73 -11.78
N ILE A 95 1.44 -6.35 -13.07
CA ILE A 95 0.60 -7.06 -14.05
C ILE A 95 1.02 -8.54 -14.16
N ALA A 96 2.33 -8.80 -14.25
CA ALA A 96 2.85 -10.17 -14.35
C ALA A 96 2.55 -11.04 -13.12
N ASN A 97 2.37 -10.44 -11.94
CA ASN A 97 1.99 -11.12 -10.71
C ASN A 97 0.47 -11.09 -10.44
N GLY A 98 -0.34 -10.60 -11.40
CA GLY A 98 -1.80 -10.60 -11.32
C GLY A 98 -2.42 -9.48 -10.46
N TYR A 99 -1.66 -8.43 -10.17
CA TYR A 99 -2.19 -7.24 -9.52
C TYR A 99 -2.88 -6.30 -10.51
N GLU A 100 -3.95 -5.65 -10.05
CA GLU A 100 -4.72 -4.70 -10.86
C GLU A 100 -3.98 -3.36 -10.96
N VAL A 101 -3.51 -3.02 -12.16
CA VAL A 101 -2.97 -1.68 -12.46
C VAL A 101 -4.10 -0.85 -13.07
N LEU A 102 -4.67 0.04 -12.24
CA LEU A 102 -5.81 0.89 -12.62
C LEU A 102 -5.45 1.92 -13.69
N ASP A 103 -4.22 2.44 -13.62
CA ASP A 103 -3.72 3.40 -14.59
C ASP A 103 -2.22 3.18 -14.80
N GLY A 104 -1.82 3.05 -16.06
CA GLY A 104 -0.45 2.70 -16.43
C GLY A 104 0.53 3.87 -16.23
N PRO A 105 1.84 3.61 -16.45
CA PRO A 105 2.88 4.62 -16.43
C PRO A 105 2.55 5.80 -17.36
N ARG A 106 2.45 7.01 -16.80
CA ARG A 106 2.13 8.23 -17.54
C ARG A 106 2.56 9.48 -16.79
N TRP A 107 2.64 10.60 -17.52
CA TRP A 107 2.75 11.92 -16.92
C TRP A 107 1.38 12.44 -16.47
N THR A 108 1.30 12.93 -15.23
CA THR A 108 0.12 13.63 -14.73
C THR A 108 0.18 15.13 -15.03
N GLY A 109 -0.99 15.78 -15.00
CA GLY A 109 -1.07 17.24 -15.09
C GLY A 109 -0.40 17.97 -13.91
N ALA A 110 -0.09 17.26 -12.82
CA ALA A 110 0.62 17.79 -11.66
C ALA A 110 2.16 17.65 -11.77
N GLY A 111 2.67 17.04 -12.84
CA GLY A 111 4.10 16.90 -13.09
C GLY A 111 4.77 15.70 -12.42
N TYR A 112 4.00 14.65 -12.10
CA TYR A 112 4.56 13.36 -11.69
C TYR A 112 4.53 12.39 -12.87
N TYR A 113 5.55 11.56 -13.00
CA TYR A 113 5.47 10.34 -13.77
C TYR A 113 5.07 9.21 -12.83
N GLU A 114 3.94 8.55 -13.11
CA GLU A 114 3.36 7.60 -12.16
C GLU A 114 2.62 6.43 -12.81
N CYS A 115 2.39 5.37 -12.03
CA CYS A 115 1.33 4.39 -12.26
C CYS A 115 0.51 4.17 -10.98
N VAL A 116 -0.71 3.64 -11.12
CA VAL A 116 -1.62 3.35 -10.00
C VAL A 116 -1.93 1.86 -9.96
N VAL A 117 -1.64 1.21 -8.83
CA VAL A 117 -1.89 -0.21 -8.59
C VAL A 117 -2.79 -0.41 -7.37
N LEU A 118 -3.54 -1.51 -7.35
CA LEU A 118 -4.24 -1.97 -6.16
C LEU A 118 -3.41 -3.00 -5.41
N ASP A 119 -3.25 -2.79 -4.11
CA ASP A 119 -2.67 -3.81 -3.22
C ASP A 119 -3.63 -5.01 -3.06
N PRO A 120 -3.24 -6.09 -2.34
CA PRO A 120 -4.05 -7.30 -2.25
C PRO A 120 -5.45 -7.10 -1.66
N GLU A 121 -5.67 -5.99 -0.97
CA GLU A 121 -6.95 -5.63 -0.35
C GLU A 121 -7.53 -4.34 -0.94
N TRP A 122 -7.17 -4.05 -2.19
CA TRP A 122 -7.75 -3.00 -3.04
C TRP A 122 -7.48 -1.57 -2.58
N ASN A 123 -6.46 -1.35 -1.75
CA ASN A 123 -5.99 -0.01 -1.46
C ASN A 123 -5.21 0.53 -2.66
N ARG A 124 -5.44 1.80 -3.01
CA ARG A 124 -4.71 2.45 -4.10
C ARG A 124 -3.30 2.82 -3.66
N VAL A 125 -2.34 2.37 -4.45
CA VAL A 125 -0.93 2.68 -4.29
C VAL A 125 -0.44 3.35 -5.56
N GLU A 126 0.10 4.55 -5.41
CA GLU A 126 0.76 5.28 -6.51
C GLU A 126 2.26 4.98 -6.47
N ILE A 127 2.82 4.70 -7.63
CA ILE A 127 4.27 4.56 -7.83
C ILE A 127 4.70 5.78 -8.63
N VAL A 128 5.51 6.65 -8.03
CA VAL A 128 5.84 7.96 -8.61
C VAL A 128 7.34 8.15 -8.75
N VAL A 129 7.74 9.14 -9.54
CA VAL A 129 9.10 9.72 -9.51
C VAL A 129 9.11 10.94 -8.61
#